data_AF-W1WRE6-F1
#
_entry.id   AF-W1WRE6-F1
#
_cell.length_a   1.000
_cell.length_b   1.000
_cell.length_c   1.000
_cell.angle_alpha   90.00
_cell.angle_beta   90.00
_cell.angle_gamma   90.00
#
_symmetry.space_group_name_H-M   'P 1'
#
loop_
_entity.id
_entity.type
_entity.pdbx_description
1 polymer ?
#
loop_
_entity_poly.entity_id
_entity_poly.type
_entity_poly.pdbx_seq_one_letter_code
_entity_poly.pdbx_strand_id
1 'polypeptide(L)'
;MIEEGLIDGDPMFQFCLGIPWGAENDPETIEYLKSRIPENAHWSAFGIGKMQLPTVRKVAQRGGNVRVGLEDNIYLRKGVKATNEALVEEAKRILAELDIEPLTPAEAREKFNLRNPHGKGDK
;
A
#
# COMPACT_ATOMS: atom_id res chain seq x y z
N MET A 1 8.41 -13.86 -14.64
CA MET A 1 7.57 -14.40 -13.54
C MET A 1 6.11 -14.61 -13.95
N ILE A 2 5.33 -13.56 -14.27
CA ILE A 2 3.92 -13.72 -14.68
C ILE A 2 3.81 -14.51 -15.99
N GLU A 3 4.53 -14.08 -17.04
CA GLU A 3 4.57 -14.79 -18.34
C GLU A 3 5.13 -16.21 -18.23
N GLU A 4 5.99 -16.46 -17.23
CA GLU A 4 6.55 -17.78 -16.93
C GLU A 4 5.59 -18.68 -16.13
N GLY A 5 4.40 -18.18 -15.76
CA GLY A 5 3.40 -18.94 -14.99
C GLY A 5 3.77 -19.16 -13.53
N LEU A 6 4.62 -18.31 -12.94
CA LEU A 6 5.08 -18.43 -11.54
C LEU A 6 4.23 -17.63 -10.54
N ILE A 7 3.25 -16.85 -11.02
CA ILE A 7 2.35 -16.04 -10.20
C ILE A 7 0.92 -16.45 -10.51
N ASP A 8 0.22 -16.97 -9.50
CA ASP A 8 -1.18 -17.37 -9.60
C ASP A 8 -2.12 -16.15 -9.51
N GLY A 9 -3.22 -16.19 -10.24
CA GLY A 9 -4.31 -15.20 -10.14
C GLY A 9 -3.90 -13.77 -10.52
N ASP A 10 -4.53 -12.80 -9.88
CA ASP A 10 -4.26 -11.38 -10.09
C ASP A 10 -3.02 -10.95 -9.29
N PRO A 11 -1.96 -10.44 -9.96
CA PRO A 11 -0.70 -10.17 -9.29
C PRO A 11 -0.80 -8.94 -8.38
N MET A 12 -0.07 -8.97 -7.27
CA MET A 12 0.05 -7.84 -6.33
C MET A 12 1.42 -7.18 -6.45
N PHE A 13 1.44 -5.87 -6.71
CA PHE A 13 2.66 -5.07 -6.76
C PHE A 13 2.72 -4.08 -5.60
N GLN A 14 3.92 -3.84 -5.07
CA GLN A 14 4.15 -2.77 -4.09
C GLN A 14 5.30 -1.89 -4.54
N PHE A 15 5.05 -0.59 -4.71
CA PHE A 15 6.08 0.38 -5.04
C PHE A 15 6.71 0.93 -3.75
N CYS A 16 8.00 0.67 -3.58
CA CYS A 16 8.78 1.15 -2.45
C CYS A 16 9.46 2.48 -2.83
N LEU A 17 8.95 3.61 -2.35
CA LEU A 17 9.32 4.94 -2.86
C LEU A 17 10.19 5.74 -1.89
N GLY A 18 11.17 6.46 -2.43
CA GLY A 18 12.07 7.35 -1.70
C GLY A 18 13.22 6.66 -0.97
N ILE A 19 13.49 5.38 -1.28
CA ILE A 19 14.67 4.65 -0.79
C ILE A 19 15.90 5.17 -1.55
N PRO A 20 17.06 5.40 -0.90
CA PRO A 20 18.26 5.83 -1.60
C PRO A 20 18.59 4.90 -2.78
N TRP A 21 18.81 5.50 -3.96
CA TRP A 21 19.06 4.79 -5.23
C TRP A 21 17.88 3.98 -5.79
N GLY A 22 16.71 4.07 -5.16
CA GLY A 22 15.46 3.52 -5.65
C GLY A 22 14.62 4.55 -6.43
N ALA A 23 13.37 4.18 -6.69
CA ALA A 23 12.39 5.06 -7.30
C ALA A 23 12.02 6.21 -6.37
N GLU A 24 11.87 7.42 -6.91
CA GLU A 24 11.54 8.62 -6.15
C GLU A 24 10.05 8.66 -5.74
N ASN A 25 9.75 9.36 -4.65
CA ASN A 25 8.41 9.53 -4.10
C ASN A 25 7.73 10.78 -4.66
N ASP A 26 7.56 10.80 -5.97
CA ASP A 26 6.93 11.89 -6.69
C ASP A 26 5.76 11.39 -7.57
N PRO A 27 4.84 12.29 -7.97
CA PRO A 27 3.72 11.95 -8.85
C PRO A 27 4.08 11.27 -10.16
N GLU A 28 5.14 11.72 -10.84
CA GLU A 28 5.53 11.25 -12.18
C GLU A 28 6.01 9.81 -12.10
N THR A 29 6.86 9.50 -11.12
CA THR A 29 7.33 8.14 -10.85
C THR A 29 6.18 7.19 -10.53
N ILE A 30 5.20 7.61 -9.72
CA ILE A 30 4.04 6.76 -9.38
C ILE A 30 3.19 6.46 -10.62
N GLU A 31 2.87 7.48 -11.43
CA GLU A 31 2.09 7.27 -12.65
C GLU A 31 2.84 6.38 -13.65
N TYR A 32 4.15 6.60 -13.79
CA TYR A 32 4.99 5.75 -14.63
C TYR A 32 4.91 4.29 -14.17
N LEU A 33 5.20 3.98 -12.90
CA LEU A 33 5.16 2.61 -12.39
C LEU A 33 3.77 1.97 -12.53
N LYS A 34 2.71 2.72 -12.23
CA LYS A 34 1.33 2.27 -12.41
C LYS A 34 1.01 1.94 -13.88
N SER A 35 1.58 2.66 -14.84
CA SER A 35 1.41 2.37 -16.27
C SER A 35 2.17 1.13 -16.76
N ARG A 36 3.08 0.58 -15.93
CA ARG A 36 3.95 -0.54 -16.28
C ARG A 36 3.50 -1.90 -15.75
N ILE A 37 2.51 -1.93 -14.86
CA ILE A 37 1.96 -3.18 -14.33
C ILE A 37 0.79 -3.69 -15.21
N PRO A 38 0.48 -5.00 -15.19
CA PRO A 38 -0.69 -5.54 -15.89
C PRO A 38 -1.99 -4.88 -15.44
N GLU A 39 -2.98 -4.78 -16.34
CA GLU A 39 -4.28 -4.16 -16.03
C GLU A 39 -5.05 -4.87 -14.93
N ASN A 40 -4.91 -6.20 -14.81
CA ASN A 40 -5.54 -6.99 -13.76
C ASN A 40 -4.78 -6.93 -12.42
N ALA A 41 -3.64 -6.24 -12.36
CA ALA A 41 -2.82 -6.20 -11.16
C ALA A 41 -3.46 -5.33 -10.07
N HIS A 42 -3.37 -5.80 -8.84
CA HIS A 42 -3.52 -4.94 -7.67
C HIS A 42 -2.19 -4.26 -7.36
N TRP A 43 -2.26 -3.02 -6.87
CA TRP A 43 -1.05 -2.30 -6.51
C TRP A 43 -1.19 -1.52 -5.21
N SER A 44 -0.05 -1.36 -4.54
CA SER A 44 0.14 -0.52 -3.37
C SER A 44 1.41 0.29 -3.53
N ALA A 45 1.55 1.34 -2.74
CA ALA A 45 2.81 2.06 -2.61
C ALA A 45 2.96 2.66 -1.22
N PHE A 46 4.21 2.84 -0.79
CA PHE A 46 4.54 3.52 0.46
C PHE A 46 5.76 4.44 0.31
N GLY A 47 5.85 5.40 1.21
CA GLY A 47 7.01 6.28 1.36
C GLY A 47 7.70 6.03 2.70
N ILE A 48 8.99 6.35 2.78
CA ILE A 48 9.78 6.19 4.00
C ILE A 48 9.90 7.49 4.82
N GLY A 49 10.09 7.35 6.13
CA GLY A 49 10.30 8.44 7.07
C GLY A 49 9.20 9.50 7.00
N LYS A 50 9.61 10.78 6.91
CA LYS A 50 8.68 11.93 6.86
C LYS A 50 7.70 11.88 5.69
N MET A 51 7.96 11.08 4.66
CA MET A 51 7.11 10.98 3.48
C MET A 51 6.03 9.92 3.58
N GLN A 52 6.04 9.04 4.61
CA GLN A 52 5.05 7.97 4.75
C GLN A 52 3.60 8.48 4.68
N LEU A 53 3.22 9.40 5.56
CA LEU A 53 1.86 9.95 5.62
C LEU A 53 1.49 10.79 4.38
N PRO A 54 2.35 11.69 3.86
CA PRO A 54 2.10 12.35 2.58
C PRO A 54 1.84 11.36 1.41
N THR A 55 2.53 10.22 1.39
CA THR A 55 2.34 9.20 0.34
C THR A 55 0.98 8.53 0.42
N VAL A 56 0.40 8.33 1.61
CA VAL A 56 -0.97 7.79 1.75
C VAL A 56 -1.96 8.54 0.87
N ARG A 57 -1.98 9.88 0.95
CA ARG A 57 -2.87 10.72 0.12
C ARG A 57 -2.56 10.56 -1.37
N LYS A 58 -1.28 10.65 -1.76
CA LYS A 58 -0.87 10.56 -3.17
C LYS A 58 -1.33 9.25 -3.81
N VAL A 59 -1.17 8.14 -3.08
CA VAL A 59 -1.46 6.79 -3.58
C VAL A 59 -2.97 6.54 -3.61
N ALA A 60 -3.69 6.92 -2.55
CA ALA A 60 -5.14 6.79 -2.47
C ALA A 60 -5.86 7.55 -3.60
N GLN A 61 -5.44 8.79 -3.89
CA GLN A 61 -5.98 9.59 -5.00
C GLN A 61 -5.79 8.95 -6.39
N ARG A 62 -4.88 7.99 -6.51
CA ARG A 62 -4.57 7.28 -7.76
C ARG A 62 -5.22 5.90 -7.84
N GLY A 63 -6.04 5.54 -6.84
CA GLY A 63 -6.69 4.23 -6.74
C GLY A 63 -5.78 3.11 -6.26
N GLY A 64 -4.64 3.43 -5.64
CA GLY A 64 -3.72 2.43 -5.06
C GLY A 64 -4.04 2.13 -3.60
N ASN A 65 -3.65 0.94 -3.14
CA ASN A 65 -3.69 0.59 -1.72
C ASN A 65 -2.54 1.27 -0.98
N VAL A 66 -2.71 1.60 0.30
CA VAL A 66 -1.71 2.32 1.10
C VAL A 66 -1.06 1.43 2.15
N ARG A 67 0.19 1.75 2.51
CA ARG A 67 0.93 1.09 3.59
C ARG A 67 1.52 2.13 4.54
N VAL A 68 1.37 1.86 5.84
CA VAL A 68 1.97 2.61 6.95
C VAL A 68 2.49 1.63 8.01
N GLY A 69 3.37 2.11 8.88
CA GLY A 69 3.91 1.31 9.98
C GLY A 69 5.28 1.77 10.43
N LEU A 70 5.70 1.29 11.60
CA LEU A 70 7.00 1.62 12.20
C LEU A 70 8.19 1.08 11.39
N GLU A 71 7.96 0.09 10.53
CA GLU A 71 8.97 -0.41 9.57
C GLU A 71 9.45 0.70 8.63
N ASP A 72 8.55 1.55 8.14
CA ASP A 72 8.89 2.57 7.16
C ASP A 72 9.15 3.94 7.81
N ASN A 73 8.63 4.19 9.02
CA ASN A 73 8.71 5.49 9.70
C ASN A 73 8.48 5.39 11.21
N ILE A 74 9.42 5.90 12.01
CA ILE A 74 9.36 5.87 13.47
C ILE A 74 8.69 7.11 14.11
N TYR A 75 8.25 8.09 13.32
CA TYR A 75 7.72 9.39 13.79
C TYR A 75 6.29 9.68 13.31
N LEU A 76 5.42 10.15 14.20
CA LEU A 76 4.08 10.63 13.81
C LEU A 76 4.16 12.04 13.20
N ARG A 77 5.02 12.88 13.78
CA ARG A 77 5.35 14.23 13.32
C ARG A 77 6.76 14.56 13.79
N LYS A 78 7.32 15.69 13.33
CA LYS A 78 8.70 16.10 13.68
C LYS A 78 8.91 16.06 15.20
N GLY A 79 9.83 15.18 15.65
CA GLY A 79 10.20 15.03 17.06
C GLY A 79 9.27 14.17 17.92
N VAL A 80 8.17 13.64 17.36
CA VAL A 80 7.19 12.82 18.11
C VAL A 80 7.21 11.41 17.57
N LYS A 81 7.65 10.44 18.39
CA LYS A 81 7.66 9.02 18.02
C LYS A 81 6.24 8.50 17.80
N ALA A 82 6.09 7.56 16.87
CA ALA A 82 4.82 6.91 16.57
C ALA A 82 4.67 5.55 17.28
N THR A 83 3.43 5.08 17.36
CA THR A 83 3.10 3.65 17.43
C THR A 83 2.46 3.22 16.11
N ASN A 84 2.34 1.91 15.83
CA ASN A 84 1.69 1.46 14.61
C ASN A 84 0.23 1.92 14.54
N GLU A 85 -0.49 1.82 15.66
CA GLU A 85 -1.89 2.24 15.77
C GLU A 85 -2.05 3.73 15.46
N ALA A 86 -1.15 4.57 15.97
CA ALA A 86 -1.19 6.01 15.69
C ALA A 86 -0.98 6.33 14.20
N LEU A 87 -0.11 5.57 13.50
CA LEU A 87 0.09 5.73 12.06
C LEU A 87 -1.12 5.24 11.26
N VAL A 88 -1.74 4.14 11.68
CA VAL A 88 -2.98 3.62 11.06
C VAL A 88 -4.13 4.61 11.23
N GLU A 89 -4.32 5.17 12.42
CA GLU A 89 -5.38 6.16 12.65
C GLU A 89 -5.16 7.44 11.83
N GLU A 90 -3.92 7.90 11.69
CA GLU A 90 -3.63 9.05 10.84
C GLU A 90 -3.83 8.73 9.34
N ALA A 91 -3.49 7.52 8.90
CA ALA A 91 -3.79 7.08 7.54
C ALA A 91 -5.30 7.02 7.28
N LYS A 92 -6.09 6.45 8.21
CA LYS A 92 -7.56 6.42 8.15
C LYS A 92 -8.14 7.82 8.08
N ARG A 93 -7.62 8.75 8.89
CA ARG A 93 -8.03 10.17 8.85
C ARG A 93 -7.80 10.78 7.48
N ILE A 94 -6.64 10.54 6.86
CA ILE A 94 -6.31 11.01 5.51
C ILE A 94 -7.23 10.39 4.46
N LEU A 95 -7.55 9.10 4.57
CA LEU A 95 -8.45 8.40 3.64
C LEU A 95 -9.90 8.91 3.75
N ALA A 96 -10.38 9.17 4.97
CA ALA A 96 -11.70 9.74 5.21
C ALA A 96 -11.86 11.13 4.58
N GLU A 97 -10.80 11.96 4.55
CA GLU A 97 -10.81 13.24 3.83
C GLU A 97 -10.96 13.10 2.30
N LEU A 98 -10.77 11.89 1.76
CA LEU A 98 -10.93 11.56 0.35
C LEU A 98 -12.22 10.77 0.08
N ASP A 99 -13.10 10.63 1.08
CA ASP A 99 -14.29 9.76 1.04
C ASP A 99 -13.96 8.29 0.74
N ILE A 100 -12.80 7.81 1.21
CA ILE A 100 -12.33 6.43 1.03
C ILE A 100 -12.40 5.69 2.37
N GLU A 101 -13.12 4.57 2.40
CA GLU A 101 -13.17 3.68 3.56
C GLU A 101 -12.19 2.50 3.39
N PRO A 102 -11.34 2.20 4.38
CA PRO A 102 -10.48 1.01 4.35
C PRO A 102 -11.29 -0.27 4.39
N LEU A 103 -10.85 -1.28 3.62
CA LEU A 103 -11.43 -2.62 3.69
C LEU A 103 -11.14 -3.26 5.06
N THR A 104 -12.13 -3.96 5.58
CA THR A 104 -11.94 -4.93 6.66
C THR A 104 -11.04 -6.07 6.20
N PRO A 105 -10.42 -6.82 7.13
CA PRO A 105 -9.65 -8.01 6.77
C PRO A 105 -10.45 -9.07 6.01
N ALA A 106 -11.77 -9.14 6.19
CA ALA A 106 -12.61 -10.10 5.45
C ALA A 106 -12.77 -9.67 3.99
N GLU A 107 -13.14 -8.42 3.76
CA GLU A 107 -13.30 -7.84 2.41
C GLU A 107 -11.97 -7.83 1.66
N ALA A 108 -10.85 -7.55 2.33
CA ALA A 108 -9.53 -7.61 1.71
C ALA A 108 -9.18 -9.04 1.23
N ARG A 109 -9.57 -10.08 1.99
CA ARG A 109 -9.35 -11.47 1.56
C ARG A 109 -10.20 -11.83 0.35
N GLU A 110 -11.47 -11.42 0.35
CA GLU A 110 -12.35 -11.63 -0.81
C GLU A 110 -11.81 -10.90 -2.04
N LYS A 111 -11.49 -9.62 -1.91
CA LYS A 111 -10.97 -8.78 -3.00
C LYS A 111 -9.68 -9.33 -3.61
N PHE A 112 -8.76 -9.81 -2.78
CA PHE A 112 -7.46 -10.31 -3.22
C PHE A 112 -7.41 -11.84 -3.37
N ASN A 113 -8.57 -12.51 -3.34
CA ASN A 113 -8.69 -13.96 -3.44
C ASN A 113 -7.72 -14.73 -2.51
N LEU A 114 -7.61 -14.28 -1.26
CA LEU A 114 -6.70 -14.86 -0.28
C LEU A 114 -7.33 -16.05 0.43
N ARG A 115 -6.48 -17.03 0.77
CA ARG A 115 -6.88 -18.20 1.54
C ARG A 115 -7.46 -17.82 2.90
N ASN A 116 -8.40 -18.62 3.39
CA ASN A 116 -8.89 -18.51 4.76
C ASN A 116 -7.79 -18.95 5.75
N PRO A 117 -7.28 -18.07 6.63
CA PRO A 117 -6.21 -18.40 7.57
C PRO A 117 -6.64 -19.35 8.70
N HIS A 118 -7.95 -19.57 8.85
CA HIS A 118 -8.53 -20.47 9.86
C HIS A 118 -9.21 -21.70 9.23
N GLY A 119 -9.25 -21.78 7.90
CA GLY A 119 -9.72 -22.98 7.22
C GLY A 119 -8.69 -24.10 7.39
N LYS A 120 -9.13 -25.28 7.85
CA LYS A 120 -8.37 -26.50 7.56
C LYS A 120 -8.40 -26.64 6.05
N GLY A 121 -7.24 -26.46 5.42
CA GLY A 121 -7.13 -26.24 3.99
C GLY A 121 -7.87 -27.31 3.21
N ASP A 122 -8.89 -26.89 2.49
CA ASP A 122 -9.28 -27.50 1.23
C ASP A 122 -9.47 -26.34 0.26
N LYS A 123 -8.98 -26.57 -0.97
CA LYS A 123 -8.92 -25.60 -2.06
C LYS A 123 -10.27 -24.93 -2.32
#